data_AF-U4QWM3-F1
#
_entry.id   AF-U4QWM3-F1
#
_cell.length_a   1.000
_cell.length_b   1.000
_cell.length_c   1.000
_cell.angle_alpha   90.00
_cell.angle_beta   90.00
_cell.angle_gamma   90.00
#
_symmetry.space_group_name_H-M   'P 1'
#
loop_
_entity.id
_entity.type
_entity.pdbx_description
1 polymer ?
#
loop_
_entity_poly.entity_id
_entity_poly.type
_entity_poly.pdbx_seq_one_letter_code
_entity_poly.pdbx_strand_id
1 'polypeptide(L)'
;MIDYNSKRWERKREHILKRDGYMCQESKRYGKRIDADMVHHIWPADEYPEYAWEDWNLISLANRVHNKMHHRLTKKLTPQGEALRKRTPPPKDKNN
;
A
#
# COMPACT_ATOMS: atom_id res chain seq x y z
N MET A 1 -6.92 -12.82 -6.96
CA MET A 1 -7.40 -12.19 -5.71
C MET A 1 -6.47 -12.58 -4.57
N ILE A 2 -6.04 -11.62 -3.75
CA ILE A 2 -5.17 -11.88 -2.59
C ILE A 2 -6.00 -12.46 -1.44
N ASP A 3 -5.59 -13.60 -0.92
CA ASP A 3 -6.12 -14.12 0.34
C ASP A 3 -5.41 -13.44 1.52
N TYR A 4 -6.09 -12.45 2.10
CA TYR A 4 -5.59 -11.67 3.23
C TYR A 4 -5.51 -12.46 4.55
N ASN A 5 -6.06 -13.68 4.60
CA ASN A 5 -5.92 -14.58 5.76
C ASN A 5 -4.80 -15.61 5.56
N SER A 6 -4.17 -15.65 4.39
CA SER A 6 -3.10 -16.62 4.11
C SER A 6 -1.82 -16.30 4.90
N LYS A 7 -1.10 -17.35 5.33
CA LYS A 7 0.25 -17.22 5.92
C LYS A 7 1.25 -16.48 5.03
N ARG A 8 1.05 -16.55 3.70
CA ARG A 8 1.87 -15.83 2.72
C ARG A 8 1.65 -14.33 2.85
N TRP A 9 0.39 -13.89 2.92
CA TRP A 9 0.08 -12.47 3.12
C TRP A 9 0.50 -11.99 4.51
N GLU A 10 0.25 -12.78 5.56
CA GLU A 10 0.67 -12.45 6.92
C GLU A 10 2.17 -12.12 7.01
N ARG A 11 3.02 -13.00 6.46
CA ARG A 11 4.48 -12.78 6.40
C ARG A 11 4.86 -11.56 5.56
N LYS A 12 4.18 -11.35 4.43
CA LYS A 12 4.43 -10.20 3.56
C LYS A 12 4.05 -8.90 4.26
N ARG A 13 2.89 -8.86 4.91
CA ARG A 13 2.40 -7.72 5.69
C ARG A 13 3.40 -7.35 6.78
N GLU A 14 3.86 -8.33 7.54
CA GLU A 14 4.83 -8.12 8.61
C GLU A 14 6.17 -7.57 8.09
N HIS A 15 6.68 -8.12 6.99
CA HIS A 15 7.88 -7.61 6.32
C HIS A 15 7.74 -6.13 5.93
N ILE A 16 6.61 -5.75 5.33
CA ILE A 16 6.36 -4.36 4.91
C ILE A 16 6.21 -3.41 6.10
N LEU A 17 5.48 -3.82 7.16
CA LEU A 17 5.37 -3.05 8.39
C LEU A 17 6.74 -2.80 9.02
N LYS A 18 7.58 -3.85 9.12
CA LYS A 18 8.94 -3.73 9.65
C LYS A 18 9.81 -2.81 8.80
N ARG A 19 9.77 -2.94 7.47
CA ARG A 19 10.49 -2.04 6.53
C ARG A 19 10.12 -0.58 6.76
N ASP A 20 8.83 -0.32 6.97
CA ASP A 20 8.28 1.00 7.17
C ASP A 20 8.45 1.53 8.61
N GLY A 21 9.06 0.72 9.49
CA GLY A 21 9.28 1.04 10.90
C GLY A 21 7.99 1.10 11.71
N TYR A 22 6.96 0.35 11.30
CA TYR A 22 5.60 0.37 11.85
C TYR A 22 4.93 1.75 11.83
N MET A 23 5.39 2.65 10.96
CA MET A 23 4.85 4.00 10.83
C MET A 23 3.99 4.14 9.57
N CYS A 24 2.94 4.96 9.67
CA CYS A 24 2.15 5.40 8.53
C CYS A 24 2.98 6.29 7.59
N GLN A 25 3.36 5.76 6.43
CA GLN A 25 4.31 6.43 5.53
C GLN A 25 3.76 7.72 4.93
N GLU A 26 2.46 7.77 4.57
CA GLU A 26 1.85 9.00 4.05
C GLU A 26 1.78 10.08 5.14
N SER A 27 1.54 9.72 6.41
CA SER A 27 1.57 10.69 7.51
C SER A 27 2.98 11.20 7.81
N LYS A 28 3.97 10.30 7.75
CA LYS A 28 5.39 10.61 7.95
C LYS A 28 5.88 11.65 6.94
N ARG A 29 5.41 11.58 5.69
CA ARG A 29 5.69 12.58 4.65
C ARG A 29 5.30 14.01 5.03
N TYR A 30 4.29 14.18 5.89
CA TYR A 30 3.86 15.48 6.42
C TYR A 30 4.43 15.78 7.82
N GLY A 31 5.50 15.10 8.22
CA GLY A 31 6.17 15.30 9.52
C GLY A 31 5.43 14.68 10.71
N LYS A 32 4.38 13.89 10.49
CA LYS A 32 3.58 13.30 11.58
C LYS A 32 4.08 11.90 11.92
N ARG A 33 4.24 11.62 13.21
CA ARG A 33 4.59 10.30 13.74
C ARG A 33 3.31 9.59 14.17
N ILE A 34 2.78 8.75 13.29
CA ILE A 34 1.55 7.98 13.51
C ILE A 34 1.84 6.53 13.17
N ASP A 35 1.45 5.60 14.03
CA ASP A 35 1.64 4.18 13.83
C ASP A 35 0.81 3.66 12.64
N ALA A 36 1.28 2.60 11.99
CA ALA A 36 0.59 1.93 10.90
C ALA A 36 -0.17 0.71 11.42
N ASP A 37 -1.41 0.55 10.96
CA ASP A 37 -2.27 -0.58 11.34
C ASP A 37 -2.30 -1.66 10.24
N MET A 38 -2.02 -1.26 9.01
CA MET A 38 -2.27 -2.08 7.83
C MET A 38 -1.33 -1.74 6.68
N VAL A 39 -1.23 -2.69 5.74
CA VAL A 39 -0.50 -2.55 4.48
C VAL A 39 -1.52 -2.36 3.36
N HIS A 40 -1.27 -1.35 2.54
CA HIS A 40 -2.11 -0.93 1.43
C HIS A 40 -1.42 -1.24 0.09
N HIS A 41 -2.20 -1.72 -0.88
CA HIS A 41 -1.79 -1.85 -2.27
C HIS A 41 -1.95 -0.51 -2.98
N ILE A 42 -0.83 0.10 -3.40
CA ILE A 42 -0.82 1.40 -4.10
C ILE A 42 -1.47 1.28 -5.48
N TRP A 43 -1.15 0.20 -6.20
CA TRP A 43 -1.83 -0.29 -7.39
C TRP A 43 -2.75 -1.44 -6.95
N PRO A 44 -4.09 -1.29 -7.05
CA PRO A 44 -5.04 -2.26 -6.52
C PRO A 44 -4.80 -3.68 -7.05
N ALA A 45 -4.72 -4.66 -6.15
CA ALA A 45 -4.38 -6.04 -6.51
C ALA A 45 -5.42 -6.74 -7.41
N ASP A 46 -6.67 -6.26 -7.42
CA ASP A 46 -7.72 -6.76 -8.31
C ASP A 46 -7.57 -6.25 -9.75
N GLU A 47 -6.94 -5.07 -9.93
CA GLU A 47 -6.69 -4.45 -11.24
C GLU A 47 -5.28 -4.77 -11.77
N TYR A 48 -4.31 -4.92 -10.86
CA TYR A 48 -2.90 -5.16 -11.15
C TYR A 48 -2.35 -6.34 -10.33
N PRO A 49 -2.86 -7.56 -10.56
CA PRO A 49 -2.46 -8.75 -9.82
C PRO A 49 -0.95 -9.05 -9.91
N GLU A 50 -0.30 -8.68 -11.00
CA GLU A 50 1.14 -8.80 -11.21
C GLU A 50 1.97 -8.01 -10.20
N TYR A 51 1.44 -6.92 -9.65
CA TYR A 51 2.13 -6.09 -8.64
C TYR A 51 1.75 -6.45 -7.21
N ALA A 52 0.84 -7.41 -7.00
CA ALA A 52 0.20 -7.61 -5.70
C ALA A 52 1.19 -8.05 -4.59
N TRP A 53 2.36 -8.58 -4.96
CA TRP A 53 3.42 -9.03 -4.06
C TRP A 53 4.69 -8.17 -4.14
N GLU A 54 4.68 -7.10 -4.93
CA GLU A 54 5.84 -6.24 -5.11
C GLU A 54 6.01 -5.30 -3.91
N ASP A 55 7.22 -5.23 -3.35
CA ASP A 55 7.49 -4.38 -2.17
C ASP A 55 7.19 -2.90 -2.47
N TRP A 56 7.53 -2.44 -3.68
CA TRP A 56 7.29 -1.06 -4.10
C TRP A 56 5.80 -0.73 -4.22
N ASN A 57 4.94 -1.75 -4.38
CA ASN A 57 3.50 -1.59 -4.49
C ASN A 57 2.77 -1.64 -3.12
N LEU A 58 3.52 -1.91 -2.03
CA LEU A 58 2.96 -2.08 -0.70
C LEU A 58 3.45 -0.98 0.24
N ILE A 59 2.52 -0.35 0.96
CA ILE A 59 2.82 0.77 1.87
C ILE A 59 2.05 0.66 3.18
N SER A 60 2.73 0.90 4.29
CA SER A 60 2.12 0.88 5.62
C SER A 60 1.37 2.18 5.90
N LEU A 61 0.09 2.06 6.27
CA LEU A 61 -0.80 3.18 6.56
C LEU A 61 -1.55 2.96 7.88
N ALA A 62 -1.85 4.07 8.56
CA ALA A 62 -2.86 4.10 9.60
C ALA A 62 -4.24 3.86 8.97
N ASN A 63 -5.15 3.20 9.67
CA ASN A 63 -6.49 2.86 9.19
C ASN A 63 -7.24 4.09 8.65
N ARG A 64 -7.17 5.23 9.36
CA ARG A 64 -7.78 6.49 8.92
C ARG A 64 -7.23 7.06 7.62
N VAL A 65 -5.98 6.75 7.28
CA VAL A 65 -5.33 7.20 6.03
C VAL A 65 -5.65 6.22 4.92
N HIS A 66 -5.58 4.92 5.20
CA HIS A 66 -6.00 3.88 4.27
C HIS A 66 -7.43 4.09 3.75
N ASN A 67 -8.39 4.36 4.65
CA ASN A 67 -9.79 4.58 4.28
C ASN A 67 -10.02 5.79 3.36
N LYS A 68 -9.06 6.71 3.31
CA LYS A 68 -9.12 7.85 2.38
C LYS A 68 -8.60 7.52 1.00
N MET A 69 -7.90 6.39 0.81
CA MET A 69 -7.36 5.97 -0.49
C MET A 69 -8.43 5.39 -1.41
N HIS A 70 -9.51 4.84 -0.85
CA HIS A 70 -10.58 4.19 -1.61
C HIS A 70 -11.95 4.78 -1.33
N HIS A 71 -12.80 4.82 -2.36
CA HIS A 71 -14.22 5.05 -2.18
C HIS A 71 -14.87 3.82 -1.52
N ARG A 72 -15.57 4.02 -0.40
CA ARG A 72 -16.13 2.93 0.42
C ARG A 72 -17.01 1.94 -0.35
N LEU A 73 -17.81 2.42 -1.29
CA LEU A 73 -18.78 1.61 -2.02
C LEU A 73 -18.16 0.95 -3.26
N THR A 74 -17.40 1.71 -4.04
CA THR A 74 -16.89 1.26 -5.33
C THR A 74 -15.51 0.62 -5.25
N LYS A 75 -14.81 0.76 -4.11
CA LYS A 75 -13.40 0.38 -3.90
C LYS A 75 -12.38 1.04 -4.84
N LYS A 76 -12.84 1.88 -5.78
CA LYS A 76 -11.97 2.67 -6.66
C LYS A 76 -11.12 3.65 -5.87
N LEU A 77 -9.95 3.98 -6.40
CA LEU A 77 -9.09 4.99 -5.81
C LEU A 77 -9.78 6.35 -5.76
N THR A 78 -9.59 7.06 -4.65
CA THR A 78 -9.97 8.47 -4.51
C THR A 78 -8.89 9.34 -5.16
N PRO A 79 -9.07 10.69 -5.25
CA PRO A 79 -7.99 11.57 -5.67
C PRO A 79 -6.70 11.43 -4.86
N GLN A 80 -6.80 11.06 -3.57
CA GLN A 80 -5.62 10.82 -2.72
C GLN A 80 -4.94 9.49 -3.06
N GLY A 81 -5.71 8.42 -3.27
CA GLY A 81 -5.19 7.14 -3.75
C GLY A 81 -4.51 7.27 -5.12
N GLU A 82 -5.14 7.99 -6.05
CA GLU A 82 -4.55 8.29 -7.36
C GLU A 82 -3.27 9.11 -7.27
N ALA A 83 -3.22 10.11 -6.38
CA ALA A 83 -2.00 10.88 -6.16
C ALA A 83 -0.86 10.00 -5.60
N LEU A 84 -1.16 9.06 -4.70
CA LEU A 84 -0.18 8.11 -4.20
C LEU A 84 0.32 7.18 -5.30
N ARG A 85 -0.60 6.64 -6.12
CA ARG A 85 -0.28 5.79 -7.27
C ARG A 85 0.62 6.48 -8.28
N LYS A 86 0.28 7.71 -8.68
CA LYS A 86 1.07 8.52 -9.62
C LYS A 86 2.49 8.82 -9.13
N ARG A 87 2.69 8.95 -7.82
CA ARG A 87 4.01 9.15 -7.20
C ARG A 87 4.83 7.86 -7.10
N THR A 88 4.19 6.70 -7.30
CA THR A 88 4.80 5.38 -7.15
C THR A 88 4.62 4.58 -8.45
N PRO A 89 5.22 5.03 -9.57
CA PRO A 89 5.14 4.29 -10.82
C PRO A 89 5.84 2.94 -10.69
N PRO A 90 5.43 1.91 -11.45
CA PRO A 90 6.17 0.66 -11.53
C PRO A 90 7.64 0.94 -11.89
N PRO A 91 8.60 0.26 -11.23
CA PRO A 91 10.01 0.35 -11.61
C PRO A 91 10.16 0.01 -13.09
N LYS A 92 11.01 0.76 -13.81
CA LYS A 92 11.40 0.36 -15.16
C LYS A 92 12.21 -0.94 -15.05
N ASP A 93 11.90 -1.91 -15.89
CA ASP A 93 12.67 -3.16 -15.97
C ASP A 93 14.16 -2.83 -16.07
N LYS A 94 14.97 -3.42 -15.19
CA LYS A 94 16.43 -3.38 -15.28
C LYS A 94 16.89 -4.37 -16.36
N ASN A 95 16.47 -4.18 -17.60
CA ASN A 95 17.04 -4.85 -18.76
C ASN A 95 17.57 -3.78 -19.72
N ASN A 96 18.75 -3.25 -19.39
CA ASN A 96 19.83 -2.97 -20.33
C ASN A 96 21.17 -3.06 -19.59
#